data_AF-A0A086W7T2-F1
#
_entry.id   AF-A0A086W7T2-F1
#
_cell.length_a   1.000
_cell.length_b   1.000
_cell.length_c   1.000
_cell.angle_alpha   90.00
_cell.angle_beta   90.00
_cell.angle_gamma   90.00
#
_symmetry.space_group_name_H-M   'P 1'
#
loop_
_entity.id
_entity.type
_entity.pdbx_description
1 polymer ?
#
loop_
_entity_poly.entity_id
_entity_poly.type
_entity_poly.pdbx_seq_one_letter_code
_entity_poly.pdbx_strand_id
1 'polypeptide(L)'
;MRNHFHTTTQVKRASQSDREILLAFNKSLVNDAAAMLRSAAMGLGQRTLAVVKDVFNTGARKDLVTTSALDPEAREVFARAQRATATLPSFAALFDSYVHDSLAGFNSPTLELTGYWRYRKIFLGNDEALIAANQDADAARNVA
;
A
#
# COMPACT_ATOMS: atom_id res chain seq x y z
N MET A 1 7.08 -14.33 -10.14
CA MET A 1 6.22 -14.42 -8.94
C MET A 1 4.78 -13.95 -9.14
N ARG A 2 4.49 -12.81 -9.79
CA ARG A 2 3.10 -12.25 -9.89
C ARG A 2 2.00 -13.25 -10.29
N ASN A 3 2.23 -14.12 -11.27
CA ASN A 3 1.22 -15.09 -11.72
C ASN A 3 1.13 -16.38 -10.87
N HIS A 4 2.06 -16.57 -9.93
CA HIS A 4 2.21 -17.81 -9.16
C HIS A 4 1.97 -17.60 -7.65
N PHE A 5 1.46 -16.43 -7.23
CA PHE A 5 1.18 -16.18 -5.82
C PHE A 5 0.19 -17.21 -5.24
N HIS A 6 -0.77 -17.67 -6.04
CA HIS A 6 -1.74 -18.70 -5.61
C HIS A 6 -1.10 -20.07 -5.32
N THR A 7 0.14 -20.32 -5.75
CA THR A 7 0.87 -21.57 -5.50
C THR A 7 1.87 -21.49 -4.35
N THR A 8 1.96 -20.32 -3.70
CA THR A 8 2.85 -20.09 -2.54
C THR A 8 2.47 -20.98 -1.37
N THR A 9 3.46 -21.27 -0.53
CA THR A 9 3.28 -22.05 0.69
C THR A 9 2.28 -21.39 1.63
N GLN A 10 2.29 -20.05 1.71
CA GLN A 10 1.37 -19.27 2.53
C GLN A 10 -0.09 -19.48 2.12
N VAL A 11 -0.37 -19.41 0.82
CA VAL A 11 -1.72 -19.62 0.28
C VAL A 11 -2.15 -21.08 0.40
N LYS A 12 -1.22 -22.03 0.21
CA LYS A 12 -1.52 -23.47 0.31
C LYS A 12 -1.83 -23.94 1.74
N ARG A 13 -1.22 -23.31 2.74
CA ARG A 13 -1.39 -23.67 4.16
C ARG A 13 -2.51 -22.89 4.85
N ALA A 14 -2.98 -21.81 4.24
CA ALA A 14 -4.06 -20.99 4.78
C ALA A 14 -5.40 -21.75 4.80
N SER A 15 -6.26 -21.38 5.77
CA SER A 15 -7.66 -21.76 5.73
C SER A 15 -8.36 -21.17 4.50
N GLN A 16 -9.54 -21.65 4.14
CA GLN A 16 -10.26 -21.12 2.98
C GLN A 16 -10.54 -19.60 3.10
N SER A 17 -10.94 -19.14 4.28
CA SER A 17 -11.20 -17.71 4.53
C SER A 17 -9.92 -16.87 4.45
N ASP A 18 -8.83 -17.34 5.05
CA ASP A 18 -7.56 -16.60 5.04
C ASP A 18 -6.96 -16.57 3.63
N ARG A 19 -7.14 -17.64 2.87
CA ARG A 19 -6.73 -17.73 1.47
C ARG A 19 -7.40 -16.65 0.62
N GLU A 20 -8.70 -16.42 0.81
CA GLU A 20 -9.43 -15.38 0.08
C GLU A 20 -8.90 -13.98 0.42
N ILE A 21 -8.61 -13.74 1.70
CA ILE A 21 -7.99 -12.49 2.16
C ILE A 21 -6.62 -12.29 1.48
N LEU A 22 -5.72 -13.28 1.57
CA LEU A 22 -4.39 -13.23 0.96
C LEU A 22 -4.45 -12.93 -0.55
N LEU A 23 -5.37 -13.59 -1.27
CA LEU A 23 -5.55 -13.37 -2.70
C LEU A 23 -6.10 -11.97 -3.01
N ALA A 24 -7.04 -11.46 -2.21
CA ALA A 24 -7.61 -10.12 -2.37
C ALA A 24 -6.52 -9.04 -2.16
N PHE A 25 -5.70 -9.20 -1.14
CA PHE A 25 -4.62 -8.27 -0.81
C PHE A 25 -3.49 -8.28 -1.85
N ASN A 26 -3.07 -9.47 -2.32
CA ASN A 26 -2.14 -9.57 -3.46
C ASN A 26 -2.74 -8.96 -4.74
N LYS A 27 -4.05 -9.10 -4.97
CA LYS A 27 -4.75 -8.45 -6.09
C LYS A 27 -4.72 -6.92 -5.94
N SER A 28 -4.89 -6.38 -4.75
CA SER A 28 -4.75 -4.93 -4.49
C SER A 28 -3.36 -4.44 -4.85
N LEU A 29 -2.31 -5.09 -4.33
CA LEU A 29 -0.91 -4.78 -4.64
C LEU A 29 -0.65 -4.68 -6.15
N VAL A 30 -1.14 -5.66 -6.91
CA VAL A 30 -0.99 -5.72 -8.37
C VAL A 30 -1.81 -4.65 -9.07
N ASN A 31 -3.04 -4.40 -8.63
CA ASN A 31 -3.91 -3.37 -9.21
C ASN A 31 -3.32 -1.97 -9.01
N ASP A 32 -2.81 -1.66 -7.82
CA ASP A 32 -2.19 -0.37 -7.50
C ASP A 32 -0.97 -0.13 -8.39
N ALA A 33 -0.12 -1.15 -8.55
CA ALA A 33 1.02 -1.11 -9.46
C ALA A 33 0.59 -0.85 -10.92
N ALA A 34 -0.47 -1.52 -11.36
CA ALA A 34 -0.99 -1.39 -12.72
C ALA A 34 -1.61 -0.01 -12.95
N ALA A 35 -2.33 0.54 -11.96
CA ALA A 35 -2.89 1.90 -12.01
C ALA A 35 -1.78 2.97 -12.03
N MET A 36 -0.72 2.78 -11.23
CA MET A 36 0.47 3.64 -11.27
C MET A 36 1.18 3.58 -12.63
N LEU A 37 1.31 2.40 -13.23
CA LEU A 37 1.90 2.24 -14.56
C LEU A 37 1.06 2.94 -15.65
N ARG A 38 -0.27 2.76 -15.64
CA ARG A 38 -1.17 3.39 -16.60
C ARG A 38 -1.21 4.91 -16.46
N SER A 39 -1.19 5.41 -15.22
CA SER A 39 -1.17 6.86 -14.96
C SER A 39 0.20 7.51 -15.20
N ALA A 40 1.30 6.75 -15.23
CA ALA A 40 2.65 7.26 -15.50
C ALA A 40 2.79 7.86 -16.90
N ALA A 41 2.05 7.34 -17.89
CA ALA A 41 2.04 7.85 -19.26
C ALA A 41 1.24 9.16 -19.43
N MET A 42 0.48 9.60 -18.42
CA MET A 42 -0.31 10.83 -18.47
C MET A 42 0.44 11.96 -17.75
N GLY A 43 0.76 13.04 -18.49
CA GLY A 43 1.30 14.27 -17.89
C GLY A 43 0.32 14.92 -16.91
N LEU A 44 0.81 15.75 -15.97
CA LEU A 44 0.00 16.41 -14.93
C LEU A 44 -1.26 17.10 -15.49
N GLY A 45 -1.15 17.82 -16.61
CA GLY A 45 -2.29 18.48 -17.26
C GLY A 45 -3.28 17.51 -17.92
N GLN A 46 -2.81 16.37 -18.45
CA GLN A 46 -3.68 15.32 -19.01
C GLN A 46 -4.41 14.54 -17.91
N ARG A 47 -3.83 14.39 -16.72
CA ARG A 47 -4.50 13.78 -15.57
C ARG A 47 -5.71 14.61 -15.13
N THR A 48 -5.58 15.93 -15.04
CA THR A 48 -6.70 16.83 -14.71
C THR A 48 -7.74 16.87 -15.82
N LEU A 49 -7.33 16.88 -17.08
CA LEU A 49 -8.25 16.87 -18.23
C LEU A 49 -8.97 15.53 -18.42
N ALA A 50 -8.33 14.41 -18.06
CA ALA A 50 -8.95 13.08 -18.08
C ALA A 50 -10.10 13.00 -17.07
N VAL A 51 -9.97 13.60 -15.88
CA VAL A 51 -11.07 13.68 -14.89
C VAL A 51 -12.29 14.40 -15.43
N VAL A 52 -12.07 15.51 -16.13
CA VAL A 52 -13.15 16.35 -16.68
C VAL A 52 -13.81 15.70 -17.90
N LYS A 53 -13.05 14.93 -18.69
CA LYS A 53 -13.55 14.26 -19.90
C LYS A 53 -14.10 12.85 -19.67
N ASP A 54 -14.08 12.32 -18.45
CA ASP A 54 -14.43 10.91 -18.18
C ASP A 54 -15.93 10.62 -18.10
N VAL A 55 -16.66 11.05 -19.13
CA VAL A 55 -18.05 10.64 -19.38
C VAL A 55 -18.10 9.30 -20.13
N PHE A 56 -16.98 8.86 -20.74
CA PHE A 56 -16.95 7.70 -21.64
C PHE A 56 -15.91 6.60 -21.35
N ASN A 57 -15.02 6.73 -20.35
CA ASN A 57 -13.90 5.78 -20.21
C ASN A 57 -13.70 5.29 -18.75
N THR A 58 -14.56 4.38 -18.30
CA THR A 58 -14.67 3.79 -16.95
C THR A 58 -13.37 3.34 -16.26
N GLY A 59 -12.24 3.22 -16.96
CA GLY A 59 -10.92 2.89 -16.38
C GLY A 59 -10.10 4.08 -15.87
N ALA A 60 -10.17 5.26 -16.51
CA ALA A 60 -9.24 6.36 -16.23
C ALA A 60 -9.53 7.04 -14.88
N ARG A 61 -10.79 7.34 -14.58
CA ARG A 61 -11.24 7.83 -13.26
C ARG A 61 -10.98 6.81 -12.16
N LYS A 62 -11.18 5.52 -12.44
CA LYS A 62 -10.93 4.46 -11.46
C LYS A 62 -9.45 4.44 -11.05
N ASP A 63 -8.54 4.48 -12.01
CA ASP A 63 -7.10 4.50 -11.74
C ASP A 63 -6.65 5.76 -11.01
N LEU A 64 -7.24 6.91 -11.33
CA LEU A 64 -6.91 8.15 -10.65
C LEU A 64 -7.42 8.16 -9.21
N VAL A 65 -8.63 7.69 -8.96
CA VAL A 65 -9.18 7.53 -7.60
C VAL A 65 -8.31 6.55 -6.81
N THR A 66 -7.98 5.40 -7.38
CA THR A 66 -7.09 4.41 -6.74
C THR A 66 -5.73 5.00 -6.42
N THR A 67 -5.10 5.73 -7.36
CA THR A 67 -3.78 6.33 -7.12
C THR A 67 -3.81 7.56 -6.20
N SER A 68 -4.95 8.24 -6.07
CA SER A 68 -5.12 9.37 -5.14
C SER A 68 -5.22 8.93 -3.67
N ALA A 69 -5.61 7.67 -3.42
CA ALA A 69 -5.65 7.08 -2.09
C ALA A 69 -4.30 6.49 -1.63
N LEU A 70 -3.27 6.53 -2.48
CA LEU A 70 -1.92 6.05 -2.13
C LEU A 70 -1.10 7.17 -1.48
N ASP A 71 -0.11 6.78 -0.67
CA ASP A 71 0.87 7.72 -0.14
C ASP A 71 1.60 8.47 -1.29
N PRO A 72 1.99 9.75 -1.08
CA PRO A 72 2.66 10.55 -2.11
C PRO A 72 3.94 9.91 -2.68
N GLU A 73 4.65 9.13 -1.86
CA GLU A 73 5.88 8.42 -2.22
C GLU A 73 5.65 7.14 -3.05
N ALA A 74 4.41 6.67 -3.19
CA ALA A 74 4.11 5.38 -3.78
C ALA A 74 4.67 5.19 -5.19
N ARG A 75 4.64 6.24 -6.00
CA ARG A 75 5.20 6.24 -7.35
C ARG A 75 6.72 6.07 -7.35
N GLU A 76 7.41 6.68 -6.39
CA GLU A 76 8.85 6.56 -6.26
C GLU A 76 9.23 5.14 -5.82
N VAL A 77 8.55 4.60 -4.80
CA VAL A 77 8.73 3.23 -4.32
C VAL A 77 8.51 2.24 -5.46
N PHE A 78 7.45 2.41 -6.24
CA PHE A 78 7.17 1.58 -7.41
C PHE A 78 8.27 1.68 -8.47
N ALA A 79 8.72 2.88 -8.81
CA ALA A 79 9.79 3.07 -9.80
C ALA A 79 11.13 2.46 -9.34
N ARG A 80 11.42 2.50 -8.03
CA ARG A 80 12.57 1.79 -7.45
C ARG A 80 12.40 0.28 -7.57
N ALA A 81 11.23 -0.26 -7.24
CA ALA A 81 10.95 -1.69 -7.37
C ALA A 81 11.05 -2.20 -8.82
N GLN A 82 10.65 -1.39 -9.81
CA GLN A 82 10.78 -1.75 -11.23
C GLN A 82 12.24 -1.84 -11.71
N ARG A 83 13.15 -1.06 -11.12
CA ARG A 83 14.58 -1.06 -11.46
C ARG A 83 15.40 -2.06 -10.65
N ALA A 84 14.79 -2.69 -9.65
CA ALA A 84 15.47 -3.67 -8.81
C ALA A 84 15.80 -4.94 -9.60
N THR A 85 16.95 -5.54 -9.31
CA THR A 85 17.33 -6.85 -9.87
C THR A 85 16.32 -7.90 -9.45
N ALA A 86 16.11 -8.89 -10.31
CA ALA A 86 15.26 -10.03 -9.99
C ALA A 86 15.70 -10.70 -8.68
N THR A 87 14.74 -10.99 -7.81
CA THR A 87 14.98 -11.68 -6.54
C THR A 87 15.58 -13.07 -6.80
N LEU A 88 16.68 -13.39 -6.11
CA LEU A 88 17.28 -14.73 -6.19
C LEU A 88 16.30 -15.80 -5.69
N PRO A 89 16.29 -17.00 -6.28
CA PRO A 89 15.37 -18.07 -5.88
C PRO A 89 15.42 -18.44 -4.39
N SER A 90 16.59 -18.37 -3.76
CA SER A 90 16.77 -18.64 -2.33
C SER A 90 16.03 -17.63 -1.45
N PHE A 91 16.10 -16.33 -1.77
CA PHE A 91 15.33 -15.30 -1.07
C PHE A 91 13.85 -15.45 -1.33
N ALA A 92 13.45 -15.77 -2.56
CA ALA A 92 12.05 -16.06 -2.89
C ALA A 92 11.47 -17.19 -2.01
N ALA A 93 12.22 -18.28 -1.81
CA ALA A 93 11.81 -19.39 -0.96
C ALA A 93 11.74 -19.01 0.53
N LEU A 94 12.66 -18.18 1.01
CA LEU A 94 12.65 -17.65 2.38
C LEU A 94 11.39 -16.80 2.62
N PHE A 95 11.07 -15.88 1.70
CA PHE A 95 9.86 -15.07 1.82
C PHE A 95 8.60 -15.92 1.79
N ASP A 96 8.54 -16.90 0.87
CA ASP A 96 7.41 -17.83 0.79
C ASP A 96 7.18 -18.63 2.08
N SER A 97 8.26 -19.06 2.74
CA SER A 97 8.18 -19.97 3.87
C SER A 97 8.05 -19.30 5.24
N TYR A 98 8.56 -18.07 5.38
CA TYR A 98 8.76 -17.44 6.70
C TYR A 98 8.26 -16.00 6.82
N VAL A 99 8.09 -15.27 5.72
CA VAL A 99 7.71 -13.84 5.78
C VAL A 99 6.21 -13.69 5.57
N HIS A 100 5.49 -13.29 6.61
CA HIS A 100 4.04 -13.10 6.53
C HIS A 100 3.65 -11.72 5.97
N ASP A 101 2.51 -11.67 5.27
CA ASP A 101 1.88 -10.41 4.88
C ASP A 101 1.06 -9.86 6.05
N SER A 102 1.65 -8.94 6.81
CA SER A 102 0.97 -8.30 7.94
C SER A 102 -0.20 -7.43 7.50
N LEU A 103 -0.20 -6.90 6.27
CA LEU A 103 -1.29 -6.06 5.80
C LEU A 103 -2.55 -6.91 5.54
N ALA A 104 -2.36 -8.13 5.03
CA ALA A 104 -3.43 -9.12 4.93
C ALA A 104 -3.85 -9.68 6.30
N GLY A 105 -2.90 -9.86 7.23
CA GLY A 105 -3.15 -10.43 8.57
C GLY A 105 -3.80 -9.48 9.58
N PHE A 106 -3.61 -8.17 9.42
CA PHE A 106 -4.19 -7.12 10.28
C PHE A 106 -5.11 -6.21 9.46
N ASN A 107 -6.13 -6.80 8.84
CA ASN A 107 -7.03 -6.15 7.90
C ASN A 107 -8.28 -5.51 8.56
N SER A 108 -8.24 -5.26 9.87
CA SER A 108 -9.29 -4.53 10.59
C SER A 108 -9.21 -3.02 10.29
N PRO A 109 -10.27 -2.24 10.58
CA PRO A 109 -10.31 -0.82 10.25
C PRO A 109 -9.12 -0.09 10.89
N THR A 110 -8.22 0.40 10.05
CA THR A 110 -7.04 1.15 10.45
C THR A 110 -7.32 2.64 10.28
N LEU A 111 -6.91 3.45 11.27
CA LEU A 111 -7.07 4.92 11.23
C LEU A 111 -6.05 5.60 10.31
N GLU A 112 -5.13 4.84 9.71
CA GLU A 112 -4.07 5.33 8.85
C GLU A 112 -4.30 4.97 7.38
N LEU A 113 -3.77 5.81 6.48
CA LEU A 113 -3.58 5.42 5.08
C LEU A 113 -2.68 4.18 5.02
N THR A 114 -3.24 3.08 4.52
CA THR A 114 -2.55 1.79 4.39
C THR A 114 -2.25 1.48 2.92
N GLY A 115 -1.23 0.64 2.69
CA GLY A 115 -0.85 0.24 1.35
C GLY A 115 0.54 -0.38 1.29
N TYR A 116 0.81 -1.09 0.20
CA TYR A 116 2.09 -1.78 -0.02
C TYR A 116 3.19 -0.88 -0.60
N TRP A 117 2.80 0.19 -1.30
CA TRP A 117 3.72 1.08 -2.01
C TRP A 117 4.10 2.26 -1.13
N ARG A 118 4.68 1.99 0.04
CA ARG A 118 5.13 3.03 0.97
C ARG A 118 6.28 2.51 1.84
N TYR A 119 7.10 3.40 2.34
CA TYR A 119 8.05 3.09 3.40
C TYR A 119 7.33 3.03 4.75
N ARG A 120 7.82 2.16 5.63
CA ARG A 120 7.36 2.15 7.02
C ARG A 120 7.84 3.43 7.70
N LYS A 121 6.91 4.25 8.18
CA LYS A 121 7.23 5.41 9.01
C LYS A 121 7.80 4.93 10.33
N ILE A 122 8.89 5.56 10.76
CA ILE A 122 9.56 5.27 12.03
C ILE A 122 9.57 6.59 12.80
N PHE A 123 9.12 6.55 14.04
CA PHE A 123 9.32 7.67 14.96
C PHE A 123 10.74 7.58 15.49
N LEU A 124 11.58 8.52 15.07
CA LEU A 124 12.84 8.78 15.73
C LEU A 124 12.49 9.72 16.89
N GLY A 125 12.48 9.18 18.11
CA GLY A 125 12.24 9.99 19.30
C GLY A 125 13.20 11.18 19.34
N ASN A 126 12.73 12.28 19.91
CA ASN A 126 13.60 13.33 20.42
C ASN A 126 14.04 12.94 21.85
N ASP A 127 15.19 13.44 22.31
CA ASP A 127 15.67 13.22 23.69
C ASP A 127 14.76 13.85 24.75
N GLU A 128 13.68 14.51 24.34
CA GLU A 128 12.65 15.06 25.20
C GLU A 128 11.71 13.95 25.64
N ALA A 129 11.89 13.49 26.88
CA ALA A 129 10.94 12.62 27.54
C ALA A 129 9.61 13.38 27.77
N LEU A 130 8.69 13.28 26.81
CA LEU A 130 7.28 13.58 27.03
C LEU A 130 6.72 12.47 27.92
N ILE A 131 6.76 12.68 29.23
CA ILE A 131 5.96 11.89 30.16
C ILE A 131 4.51 12.07 29.73
N ALA A 132 3.86 10.98 29.31
CA ALA A 132 2.44 10.94 28.95
C ALA A 132 1.54 11.11 30.19
N ALA A 133 1.79 12.14 30.98
CA ALA A 133 0.97 12.59 32.09
C ALA A 133 0.78 14.10 31.87
N ASN A 134 -0.34 14.45 31.22
CA ASN A 134 -1.06 15.74 31.26
C ASN A 134 -2.00 15.94 30.05
N GLN A 135 -2.59 14.86 29.49
CA GLN A 135 -3.65 15.03 28.47
C GLN A 135 -4.92 15.72 29.01
N ASP A 136 -5.07 15.89 30.32
CA ASP A 136 -6.19 16.67 30.90
C ASP A 136 -5.87 18.17 31.10
N ALA A 137 -4.61 18.58 31.15
CA ALA A 137 -4.27 19.97 31.48
C ALA A 137 -4.30 20.93 30.27
N ASP A 138 -3.89 20.45 29.08
CA ASP A 138 -3.83 21.29 27.88
C ASP A 138 -5.14 21.34 27.07
N ALA A 139 -6.06 20.39 27.29
CA ALA A 139 -7.41 20.47 26.74
C ALA A 139 -8.23 21.60 27.40
N ALA A 140 -7.93 21.98 28.65
CA ALA A 140 -8.63 23.04 29.37
C ALA A 140 -8.11 24.45 29.08
N ARG A 141 -6.90 24.61 28.51
CA ARG A 141 -6.30 25.93 28.24
C ARG A 141 -6.68 26.55 26.90
N ASN A 142 -7.18 25.75 25.95
CA ASN A 142 -7.50 26.22 24.59
C ASN A 142 -9.01 26.39 24.33
N VAL A 143 -9.83 26.42 25.39
CA VAL A 143 -11.30 26.65 25.29
C VAL A 143 -11.75 27.81 26.21
N ALA A 144 -10.85 28.73 26.56
CA ALA A 144 -11.17 29.96 27.29
C ALA A 144 -10.91 31.19 26.43
#